data_AF-A0A7W6CRA9-F1
#
_entry.id   AF-A0A7W6CRA9-F1
#
_cell.length_a   1.000
_cell.length_b   1.000
_cell.length_c   1.000
_cell.angle_alpha   90.00
_cell.angle_beta   90.00
_cell.angle_gamma   90.00
#
_symmetry.space_group_name_H-M   'P 1'
#
loop_
_entity.id
_entity.type
_entity.pdbx_description
1 polymer ?
#
loop_
_entity_poly.entity_id
_entity_poly.type
_entity_poly.pdbx_seq_one_letter_code
_entity_poly.pdbx_strand_id
1 'polypeptide(L)'
;MMQTGRSTLSSYTSGLLATGRGVFSADEAQQEIGISRGAFLDAAERLQRRGQLIRPRRGFYVVVPPQHAVMGAPPPEWYIDALMRHEKRPYYVGLLTAAAAHGASHQAAMVFQVVTNKLMPDIAAGRTRIVFSFRKDMGAVSTGIEDRKTPSGYMKLSSPELTALDLVRYPHSGAGLDNIATIFSELAERLQSEKLASLSGAFEKAVAQRLGHLLGRLGYSQIAEAMFAALSLRGPLPWVELDPKQAGDPDFSPPPSERDERWRVIVRRPPEVDE
;
A
#
# COMPACT_ATOMS: atom_id res chain seq x y z
N MET A 1 20.39 -47.66 0.21
CA MET A 1 19.00 -47.50 -0.26
C MET A 1 18.26 -46.61 0.74
N MET A 2 18.17 -45.30 0.48
CA MET A 2 17.33 -44.41 1.28
C MET A 2 15.88 -44.62 0.84
N GLN A 3 15.03 -45.04 1.77
CA GLN A 3 13.57 -45.11 1.55
C GLN A 3 13.07 -43.73 1.13
N THR A 4 12.65 -43.60 -0.12
CA THR A 4 11.94 -42.41 -0.62
C THR A 4 10.53 -42.46 -0.05
N GLY A 5 10.39 -42.15 1.24
CA GLY A 5 9.08 -41.96 1.87
C GLY A 5 8.34 -40.86 1.14
N ARG A 6 7.08 -41.09 0.76
CA ARG A 6 6.21 -40.05 0.16
C ARG A 6 6.28 -38.79 1.04
N SER A 7 6.83 -37.71 0.50
CA SER A 7 6.88 -36.44 1.20
C SER A 7 5.44 -35.97 1.44
N THR A 8 5.11 -35.71 2.69
CA THR A 8 3.82 -35.13 3.05
C THR A 8 3.85 -33.62 2.79
N LEU A 9 2.68 -33.00 2.62
CA LEU A 9 2.63 -31.54 2.52
C LEU A 9 3.26 -30.85 3.74
N SER A 10 3.19 -31.46 4.93
CA SER A 10 3.83 -30.91 6.14
C SER A 10 5.36 -30.94 6.09
N SER A 11 5.95 -32.04 5.63
CA SER A 11 7.42 -32.13 5.46
C SER A 11 7.90 -31.20 4.35
N TYR A 12 7.09 -31.06 3.29
CA TYR A 12 7.34 -30.12 2.21
C TYR A 12 7.37 -28.66 2.69
N THR A 13 6.36 -28.21 3.45
CA THR A 13 6.32 -26.85 3.97
C THR A 13 7.49 -26.55 4.91
N SER A 14 7.90 -27.52 5.73
CA SER A 14 9.07 -27.36 6.60
C SER A 14 10.37 -27.26 5.80
N GLY A 15 10.52 -28.06 4.74
CA GLY A 15 11.65 -27.98 3.82
C GLY A 15 11.74 -26.64 3.10
N LEU A 16 10.61 -26.11 2.62
CA LEU A 16 10.54 -24.78 2.01
C LEU A 16 11.05 -23.71 2.98
N LEU A 17 10.56 -23.69 4.23
CA LEU A 17 11.02 -22.74 5.25
C LEU A 17 12.53 -22.85 5.52
N ALA A 18 13.07 -24.07 5.59
CA ALA A 18 14.50 -24.29 5.79
C ALA A 18 15.37 -23.71 4.66
N THR A 19 14.82 -23.61 3.45
CA THR A 19 15.47 -22.99 2.28
C THR A 19 15.18 -21.49 2.13
N GLY A 20 14.50 -20.87 3.10
CA GLY A 20 14.11 -19.45 3.03
C GLY A 20 12.92 -19.17 2.12
N ARG A 21 12.21 -20.20 1.64
CA ARG A 21 11.01 -20.07 0.81
C ARG A 21 9.77 -20.19 1.68
N GLY A 22 8.99 -19.11 1.79
CA GLY A 22 7.75 -19.08 2.58
C GLY A 22 6.46 -19.29 1.77
N VAL A 23 6.56 -19.39 0.44
CA VAL A 23 5.42 -19.37 -0.49
C VAL A 23 5.55 -20.44 -1.56
N PHE A 24 4.43 -20.97 -2.02
CA PHE A 24 4.36 -21.95 -3.10
C PHE A 24 2.99 -21.93 -3.79
N SER A 25 2.92 -22.48 -5.00
CA SER A 25 1.66 -22.70 -5.70
C SER A 25 1.11 -24.12 -5.48
N ALA A 26 -0.20 -24.29 -5.61
CA ALA A 26 -0.82 -25.62 -5.54
C ALA A 26 -0.20 -26.58 -6.58
N ASP A 27 0.07 -26.09 -7.78
CA ASP A 27 0.56 -26.90 -8.89
C ASP A 27 2.01 -27.32 -8.67
N GLU A 28 2.85 -26.40 -8.16
CA GLU A 28 4.22 -26.69 -7.73
C GLU A 28 4.26 -27.78 -6.66
N ALA A 29 3.47 -27.62 -5.59
CA ALA A 29 3.44 -28.63 -4.51
C ALA A 29 2.98 -30.00 -5.03
N GLN A 30 1.91 -30.05 -5.85
CA GLN A 30 1.41 -31.31 -6.43
C GLN A 30 2.47 -32.02 -7.28
N GLN A 31 3.23 -31.27 -8.09
CA GLN A 31 4.28 -31.81 -8.93
C GLN A 31 5.47 -32.31 -8.12
N GLU A 32 5.93 -31.52 -7.13
CA GLU A 32 7.13 -31.84 -6.36
C GLU A 32 6.93 -33.00 -5.36
N ILE A 33 5.74 -33.11 -4.76
CA ILE A 33 5.45 -34.19 -3.80
C ILE A 33 4.70 -35.39 -4.41
N GLY A 34 4.26 -35.27 -5.68
CA GLY A 34 3.61 -36.35 -6.42
C GLY A 34 2.26 -36.76 -5.86
N ILE A 35 1.42 -35.81 -5.44
CA ILE A 35 0.07 -36.10 -4.92
C ILE A 35 -1.04 -35.56 -5.83
N SER A 36 -2.19 -36.22 -5.79
CA SER A 36 -3.37 -35.76 -6.52
C SER A 36 -3.90 -34.44 -5.96
N ARG A 37 -4.65 -33.70 -6.78
CA ARG A 37 -5.30 -32.46 -6.38
C ARG A 37 -6.20 -32.62 -5.14
N GLY A 38 -6.97 -33.71 -5.07
CA GLY A 38 -7.82 -33.99 -3.91
C GLY A 38 -7.01 -34.17 -2.63
N ALA A 39 -5.98 -35.02 -2.68
CA ALA A 39 -5.08 -35.24 -1.55
C ALA A 39 -4.35 -33.97 -1.11
N PHE A 40 -3.97 -33.11 -2.06
CA PHE A 40 -3.38 -31.80 -1.76
C PHE A 40 -4.37 -30.89 -1.03
N LEU A 41 -5.61 -30.77 -1.52
CA LEU A 41 -6.63 -29.91 -0.91
C LEU A 41 -6.94 -30.36 0.51
N ASP A 42 -7.10 -31.66 0.75
CA ASP A 42 -7.34 -32.22 2.09
C ASP A 42 -6.15 -31.94 3.03
N ALA A 43 -4.92 -32.12 2.55
CA ALA A 43 -3.72 -31.83 3.32
C ALA A 43 -3.56 -30.34 3.64
N ALA A 44 -3.80 -29.47 2.66
CA ALA A 44 -3.72 -28.03 2.80
C ALA A 44 -4.78 -27.52 3.80
N GLU A 45 -6.02 -28.03 3.70
CA GLU A 45 -7.08 -27.67 4.64
C GLU A 45 -6.72 -28.04 6.08
N ARG A 46 -6.16 -29.22 6.32
CA ARG A 46 -5.69 -29.61 7.65
C ARG A 46 -4.61 -28.67 8.19
N LEU A 47 -3.65 -28.27 7.36
CA LEU A 47 -2.60 -27.32 7.78
C LEU A 47 -3.16 -25.92 8.05
N GLN A 48 -4.14 -25.48 7.25
CA GLN A 48 -4.85 -24.22 7.48
C GLN A 48 -5.63 -24.23 8.80
N ARG A 49 -6.34 -25.32 9.12
CA ARG A 49 -7.04 -25.47 10.41
C ARG A 49 -6.09 -25.45 11.61
N ARG A 50 -4.83 -25.88 11.42
CA ARG A 50 -3.76 -25.82 12.43
C ARG A 50 -3.04 -24.47 12.49
N GLY A 51 -3.39 -23.51 11.63
CA GLY A 51 -2.73 -22.21 11.55
C GLY A 51 -1.29 -22.27 11.01
N GLN A 52 -0.91 -23.35 10.33
CA GLN A 52 0.44 -23.56 9.77
C GLN A 52 0.55 -23.15 8.30
N LEU A 53 -0.59 -22.83 7.68
CA LEU A 53 -0.70 -22.48 6.28
C LEU A 53 -1.82 -21.47 6.13
N ILE A 54 -1.64 -20.46 5.29
CA ILE A 54 -2.73 -19.60 4.81
C ILE A 54 -2.83 -19.69 3.30
N ARG A 55 -4.03 -19.37 2.80
CA ARG A 55 -4.32 -19.31 1.36
C ARG A 55 -4.84 -17.92 1.01
N PRO A 56 -3.96 -16.92 0.79
CA PRO A 56 -4.36 -15.54 0.46
C PRO A 56 -5.23 -15.46 -0.80
N ARG A 57 -4.91 -16.31 -1.79
CA ARG A 57 -5.61 -16.39 -3.08
C ARG A 57 -5.69 -17.83 -3.57
N ARG A 58 -6.59 -18.08 -4.52
CA ARG A 58 -6.77 -19.42 -5.08
C ARG A 58 -5.46 -19.91 -5.71
N GLY A 59 -5.01 -21.08 -5.26
CA GLY A 59 -3.79 -21.71 -5.78
C GLY A 59 -2.49 -21.13 -5.23
N PHE A 60 -2.54 -20.11 -4.36
CA PHE A 60 -1.37 -19.50 -3.73
C PHE A 60 -1.39 -19.72 -2.23
N TYR A 61 -0.30 -20.26 -1.70
CA TYR A 61 -0.18 -20.66 -0.30
C TYR A 61 1.05 -20.02 0.34
N VAL A 62 0.89 -19.62 1.60
CA VAL A 62 1.96 -19.06 2.43
C VAL A 62 2.07 -19.91 3.68
N VAL A 63 3.27 -20.44 3.93
CA VAL A 63 3.57 -21.18 5.15
C VAL A 63 3.60 -20.20 6.32
N VAL A 64 3.01 -20.59 7.45
CA VAL A 64 3.04 -19.81 8.70
C VAL A 64 4.12 -20.42 9.60
N PRO A 65 5.29 -19.78 9.74
CA PRO A 65 6.31 -20.23 10.67
C PRO A 65 5.82 -20.16 12.12
N PRO A 66 6.39 -20.98 13.03
CA PRO A 66 6.01 -20.97 14.44
C PRO A 66 6.07 -19.59 15.10
N GLN A 67 7.05 -18.75 14.76
CA GLN A 67 7.19 -17.39 15.29
C GLN A 67 6.02 -16.45 14.91
N HIS A 68 5.23 -16.81 13.89
CA HIS A 68 4.05 -16.05 13.45
C HIS A 68 2.73 -16.74 13.80
N ALA A 69 2.74 -17.81 14.59
CA ALA A 69 1.54 -18.55 14.95
C ALA A 69 0.49 -17.68 15.65
N VAL A 70 0.90 -16.78 16.55
CA VAL A 70 0.00 -15.86 17.27
C VAL A 70 -0.65 -14.84 16.31
N MET A 71 0.12 -14.37 15.31
CA MET A 71 -0.39 -13.46 14.29
C MET A 71 -1.25 -14.18 13.24
N GLY A 72 -1.09 -15.50 13.11
CA GLY A 72 -1.81 -16.34 12.15
C GLY A 72 -1.32 -16.23 10.70
N ALA A 73 -0.31 -15.38 10.46
CA ALA A 73 0.32 -15.19 9.15
C ALA A 73 1.69 -14.51 9.31
N PRO A 74 2.65 -14.76 8.40
CA PRO A 74 3.84 -13.92 8.27
C PRO A 74 3.48 -12.47 7.88
N PRO A 75 4.39 -11.51 8.10
CA PRO A 75 4.25 -10.16 7.58
C PRO A 75 4.00 -10.16 6.05
N PRO A 76 3.01 -9.39 5.54
CA PRO A 76 2.74 -9.34 4.10
C PRO A 76 3.92 -8.91 3.23
N GLU A 77 4.84 -8.10 3.76
CA GLU A 77 6.09 -7.74 3.07
C GLU A 77 6.93 -8.96 2.66
N TRP A 78 6.73 -10.12 3.29
CA TRP A 78 7.47 -11.34 2.98
C TRP A 78 6.95 -12.09 1.74
N TYR A 79 5.70 -11.84 1.35
CA TYR A 79 5.06 -12.60 0.27
C TYR A 79 4.27 -11.77 -0.72
N ILE A 80 4.07 -10.46 -0.50
CA ILE A 80 3.25 -9.62 -1.38
C ILE A 80 3.78 -9.62 -2.81
N ASP A 81 5.10 -9.60 -2.99
CA ASP A 81 5.73 -9.63 -4.31
C ASP A 81 5.44 -10.94 -5.07
N ALA A 82 5.60 -12.08 -4.40
CA ALA A 82 5.23 -13.38 -4.95
C ALA A 82 3.72 -13.50 -5.23
N LEU A 83 2.88 -12.98 -4.32
CA LEU A 83 1.42 -12.95 -4.47
C LEU A 83 1.00 -12.14 -5.70
N MET A 84 1.58 -10.95 -5.90
CA MET A 84 1.22 -10.09 -7.03
C MET A 84 1.75 -10.61 -8.37
N ARG A 85 2.89 -11.33 -8.36
CA ARG A 85 3.34 -12.11 -9.53
C ARG A 85 2.37 -13.26 -9.87
N HIS A 86 1.89 -13.99 -8.86
CA HIS A 86 0.89 -15.06 -9.04
C HIS A 86 -0.41 -14.51 -9.65
N GLU A 87 -0.86 -13.34 -9.17
CA GLU A 87 -2.03 -12.63 -9.72
C GLU A 87 -1.78 -11.98 -11.09
N LYS A 88 -0.50 -11.92 -11.53
CA LYS A 88 -0.03 -11.26 -12.76
C LYS A 88 -0.45 -9.79 -12.79
N ARG A 89 -0.23 -9.08 -11.69
CA ARG A 89 -0.62 -7.67 -11.53
C ARG A 89 0.58 -6.81 -11.16
N PRO A 90 0.79 -5.65 -11.84
CA PRO A 90 1.70 -4.64 -11.33
C PRO A 90 1.15 -4.11 -10.00
N TYR A 91 2.05 -3.77 -9.10
CA TYR A 91 1.67 -3.27 -7.78
C TYR A 91 2.77 -2.40 -7.19
N TYR A 92 2.41 -1.67 -6.15
CA TYR A 92 3.35 -1.17 -5.15
C TYR A 92 2.65 -1.11 -3.79
N VAL A 93 3.43 -1.22 -2.73
CA VAL A 93 2.99 -0.94 -1.35
C VAL A 93 2.94 0.58 -1.21
N GLY A 94 1.80 1.10 -0.77
CA GLY A 94 1.52 2.55 -0.77
C GLY A 94 0.85 3.02 0.51
N LEU A 95 0.41 4.28 0.51
CA LEU A 95 -0.42 4.86 1.57
C LEU A 95 0.26 4.80 2.95
N LEU A 96 -0.49 4.50 4.02
CA LEU A 96 0.00 4.46 5.40
C LEU A 96 1.10 3.41 5.58
N THR A 97 1.00 2.27 4.89
CA THR A 97 2.04 1.23 4.94
C THR A 97 3.36 1.74 4.37
N ALA A 98 3.33 2.51 3.29
CA ALA A 98 4.54 3.12 2.74
C ALA A 98 5.04 4.29 3.60
N ALA A 99 4.14 5.12 4.14
CA ALA A 99 4.51 6.19 5.07
C ALA A 99 5.26 5.62 6.30
N ALA A 100 4.73 4.53 6.89
CA ALA A 100 5.39 3.82 7.98
C ALA A 100 6.77 3.26 7.57
N ALA A 101 6.88 2.69 6.36
CA ALA A 101 8.15 2.21 5.81
C ALA A 101 9.19 3.32 5.55
N HIS A 102 8.76 4.58 5.51
CA HIS A 102 9.61 5.77 5.45
C HIS A 102 9.80 6.43 6.82
N GLY A 103 9.21 5.88 7.88
CA GLY A 103 9.31 6.42 9.24
C GLY A 103 8.46 7.67 9.47
N ALA A 104 7.35 7.79 8.73
CA ALA A 104 6.41 8.92 8.80
C ALA A 104 5.01 8.51 9.32
N SER A 105 4.89 7.30 9.88
CA SER A 105 3.64 6.83 10.50
C SER A 105 3.94 5.66 11.44
N HIS A 106 3.44 5.76 12.66
CA HIS A 106 3.46 4.67 13.64
C HIS A 106 2.11 3.95 13.75
N GLN A 107 1.10 4.40 12.99
CA GLN A 107 -0.26 3.91 13.13
C GLN A 107 -0.59 2.78 12.14
N ALA A 108 -1.37 1.82 12.62
CA ALA A 108 -2.00 0.71 11.90
C ALA A 108 -1.10 -0.45 11.42
N ALA A 109 -0.34 -1.07 12.33
CA ALA A 109 0.40 -2.33 12.11
C ALA A 109 -0.45 -3.51 11.55
N MET A 110 -1.79 -3.40 11.59
CA MET A 110 -2.72 -4.47 11.21
C MET A 110 -3.30 -4.33 9.80
N VAL A 111 -2.99 -3.26 9.06
CA VAL A 111 -3.44 -3.05 7.68
C VAL A 111 -2.25 -2.84 6.76
N PHE A 112 -2.16 -3.67 5.72
CA PHE A 112 -1.12 -3.59 4.70
C PHE A 112 -1.73 -3.11 3.37
N GLN A 113 -1.34 -1.93 2.92
CA GLN A 113 -1.99 -1.23 1.83
C GLN A 113 -1.20 -1.37 0.53
N VAL A 114 -1.90 -1.81 -0.52
CA VAL A 114 -1.33 -2.11 -1.82
C VAL A 114 -2.11 -1.37 -2.90
N VAL A 115 -1.42 -0.70 -3.81
CA VAL A 115 -2.03 -0.10 -5.00
C VAL A 115 -1.77 -1.01 -6.20
N THR A 116 -2.80 -1.26 -7.00
CA THR A 116 -2.71 -2.11 -8.19
C THR A 116 -3.71 -1.70 -9.28
N ASN A 117 -3.57 -2.27 -10.48
CA ASN A 117 -4.39 -1.93 -11.65
C ASN A 117 -5.71 -2.70 -11.76
N LYS A 118 -6.18 -3.30 -10.67
CA LYS A 118 -7.43 -4.06 -10.63
C LYS A 118 -8.14 -3.85 -9.31
N LEU A 119 -9.47 -3.73 -9.36
CA LEU A 119 -10.30 -3.82 -8.16
C LEU A 119 -10.20 -5.24 -7.61
N MET A 120 -9.54 -5.39 -6.46
CA MET A 120 -9.26 -6.67 -5.82
C MET A 120 -9.92 -6.70 -4.45
N PRO A 121 -10.59 -7.81 -4.06
CA PRO A 121 -11.10 -7.95 -2.70
C PRO A 121 -9.97 -7.96 -1.68
N ASP A 122 -10.18 -7.40 -0.50
CA ASP A 122 -9.22 -7.47 0.59
C ASP A 122 -8.88 -8.93 0.94
N ILE A 123 -7.69 -9.13 1.50
CA ILE A 123 -7.23 -10.43 1.98
C ILE A 123 -7.11 -10.37 3.50
N ALA A 124 -7.79 -11.28 4.18
CA ALA A 124 -7.49 -11.58 5.57
C ALA A 124 -6.29 -12.54 5.63
N ALA A 125 -5.23 -12.12 6.30
CA ALA A 125 -4.01 -12.91 6.51
C ALA A 125 -3.68 -12.92 8.00
N GLY A 126 -4.20 -13.93 8.70
CA GLY A 126 -4.16 -13.96 10.16
C GLY A 126 -4.88 -12.74 10.73
N ARG A 127 -4.19 -11.98 11.59
CA ARG A 127 -4.72 -10.73 12.15
C ARG A 127 -4.47 -9.50 11.25
N THR A 128 -3.65 -9.61 10.22
CA THR A 128 -3.37 -8.51 9.28
C THR A 128 -4.34 -8.57 8.10
N ARG A 129 -4.76 -7.41 7.61
CA ARG A 129 -5.57 -7.30 6.38
C ARG A 129 -4.76 -6.65 5.29
N ILE A 130 -4.70 -7.27 4.11
CA ILE A 130 -4.16 -6.63 2.90
C ILE A 130 -5.32 -5.94 2.19
N VAL A 131 -5.22 -4.62 2.05
CA VAL A 131 -6.25 -3.77 1.44
C VAL A 131 -5.74 -3.24 0.11
N PHE A 132 -6.59 -3.27 -0.90
CA PHE A 132 -6.22 -2.88 -2.26
C PHE A 132 -6.86 -1.56 -2.67
N SER A 133 -6.04 -0.64 -3.18
CA SER A 133 -6.49 0.58 -3.85
C SER A 133 -6.26 0.46 -5.36
N PHE A 134 -7.20 0.98 -6.15
CA PHE A 134 -7.17 0.86 -7.61
C PHE A 134 -6.52 2.07 -8.27
N ARG A 135 -5.53 1.82 -9.14
CA ARG A 135 -4.95 2.80 -10.06
C ARG A 135 -4.88 2.23 -11.47
N LYS A 136 -5.61 2.82 -12.41
CA LYS A 136 -5.64 2.35 -13.81
C LYS A 136 -4.27 2.44 -14.49
N ASP A 137 -3.61 3.60 -14.40
CA ASP A 137 -2.33 3.85 -15.07
C ASP A 137 -1.17 3.76 -14.07
N MET A 138 -0.59 2.56 -14.00
CA MET A 138 0.60 2.27 -13.18
C MET A 138 1.89 2.76 -13.86
N GLY A 139 1.91 2.85 -15.19
CA GLY A 139 3.09 3.28 -15.95
C GLY A 139 3.43 4.74 -15.67
N ALA A 140 2.40 5.59 -15.55
CA ALA A 140 2.54 7.01 -15.27
C ALA A 140 3.21 7.35 -13.92
N VAL A 141 3.27 6.39 -12.97
CA VAL A 141 3.93 6.58 -11.66
C VAL A 141 5.12 5.65 -11.43
N SER A 142 5.57 4.95 -12.47
CA SER A 142 6.64 3.96 -12.37
C SER A 142 7.95 4.54 -11.79
N THR A 143 8.25 5.82 -12.04
CA THR A 143 9.42 6.52 -11.50
C THR A 143 9.35 6.76 -10.00
N GLY A 144 8.17 6.64 -9.39
CA GLY A 144 7.93 6.71 -7.95
C GLY A 144 7.84 5.34 -7.28
N ILE A 145 8.06 4.24 -8.02
CA ILE A 145 8.03 2.87 -7.48
C ILE A 145 9.46 2.37 -7.31
N GLU A 146 9.82 2.00 -6.09
CA GLU A 146 11.17 1.62 -5.69
C GLU A 146 11.21 0.17 -5.19
N ASP A 147 12.35 -0.49 -5.35
CA ASP A 147 12.60 -1.79 -4.73
C ASP A 147 13.03 -1.62 -3.28
N ARG A 148 12.24 -2.18 -2.35
CA ARG A 148 12.57 -2.25 -0.93
C ARG A 148 12.97 -3.67 -0.57
N LYS A 149 14.16 -3.83 0.00
CA LYS A 149 14.63 -5.12 0.52
C LYS A 149 13.75 -5.58 1.67
N THR A 150 13.38 -6.86 1.67
CA THR A 150 12.63 -7.55 2.73
C THR A 150 13.40 -8.78 3.21
N PRO A 151 13.04 -9.38 4.36
CA PRO A 151 13.69 -10.60 4.83
C PRO A 151 13.63 -11.78 3.84
N SER A 152 12.65 -11.80 2.93
CA SER A 152 12.44 -12.85 1.92
C SER A 152 12.75 -12.43 0.49
N GLY A 153 13.34 -11.24 0.28
CA GLY A 153 13.68 -10.74 -1.06
C GLY A 153 13.47 -9.24 -1.20
N TYR A 154 12.54 -8.85 -2.07
CA TYR A 154 12.20 -7.46 -2.34
C TYR A 154 10.69 -7.30 -2.44
N MET A 155 10.22 -6.06 -2.24
CA MET A 155 8.87 -5.64 -2.58
C MET A 155 8.92 -4.29 -3.28
N LYS A 156 7.92 -4.02 -4.14
CA LYS A 156 7.69 -2.70 -4.72
C LYS A 156 7.08 -1.76 -3.68
N LEU A 157 7.68 -0.60 -3.45
CA LEU A 157 7.26 0.40 -2.47
C LEU A 157 7.15 1.77 -3.14
N SER A 158 6.13 2.57 -2.79
CA SER A 158 6.06 3.96 -3.25
C SER A 158 7.14 4.80 -2.59
N SER A 159 7.76 5.70 -3.36
CA SER A 159 8.66 6.73 -2.84
C SER A 159 7.92 7.68 -1.90
N PRO A 160 8.61 8.51 -1.11
CA PRO A 160 7.95 9.53 -0.27
C PRO A 160 6.99 10.43 -1.05
N GLU A 161 7.38 10.85 -2.26
CA GLU A 161 6.57 11.72 -3.12
C GLU A 161 5.32 11.03 -3.65
N LEU A 162 5.45 9.79 -4.13
CA LEU A 162 4.30 9.00 -4.57
C LEU A 162 3.36 8.71 -3.40
N THR A 163 3.93 8.44 -2.22
CA THR A 163 3.16 8.23 -0.98
C THR A 163 2.35 9.47 -0.61
N ALA A 164 2.96 10.65 -0.66
CA ALA A 164 2.28 11.91 -0.36
C ALA A 164 1.11 12.18 -1.33
N LEU A 165 1.34 12.00 -2.65
CA LEU A 165 0.29 12.16 -3.66
C LEU A 165 -0.85 11.13 -3.48
N ASP A 166 -0.52 9.87 -3.17
CA ASP A 166 -1.52 8.83 -2.95
C ASP A 166 -2.35 9.07 -1.68
N LEU A 167 -1.76 9.53 -0.57
CA LEU A 167 -2.49 9.85 0.66
C LEU A 167 -3.57 10.91 0.42
N VAL A 168 -3.26 11.94 -0.37
CA VAL A 168 -4.23 12.98 -0.75
C VAL A 168 -5.27 12.45 -1.75
N ARG A 169 -4.86 11.57 -2.68
CA ARG A 169 -5.76 10.99 -3.68
C ARG A 169 -6.77 10.01 -3.08
N TYR A 170 -6.37 9.25 -2.07
CA TYR A 170 -7.17 8.22 -1.41
C TYR A 170 -7.38 8.56 0.08
N PRO A 171 -8.07 9.66 0.42
CA PRO A 171 -8.12 10.18 1.80
C PRO A 171 -8.77 9.19 2.79
N HIS A 172 -9.69 8.35 2.32
CA HIS A 172 -10.28 7.28 3.13
C HIS A 172 -9.26 6.21 3.54
N SER A 173 -8.26 5.96 2.69
CA SER A 173 -7.19 5.03 2.98
C SER A 173 -6.09 5.66 3.83
N GLY A 174 -6.01 6.99 3.89
CA GLY A 174 -5.10 7.75 4.76
C GLY A 174 -5.64 8.03 6.18
N ALA A 175 -6.74 7.38 6.58
CA ALA A 175 -7.41 7.58 7.87
C ALA A 175 -7.90 9.03 8.15
N GLY A 176 -8.16 9.81 7.09
CA GLY A 176 -8.70 11.17 7.20
C GLY A 176 -7.64 12.28 7.13
N LEU A 177 -8.11 13.52 7.02
CA LEU A 177 -7.25 14.67 6.71
C LEU A 177 -6.26 15.00 7.83
N ASP A 178 -6.66 14.84 9.10
CA ASP A 178 -5.82 15.14 10.28
C ASP A 178 -4.61 14.19 10.31
N ASN A 179 -4.86 12.88 10.23
CA ASN A 179 -3.78 11.89 10.15
C ASN A 179 -2.87 12.10 8.92
N ILE A 180 -3.42 12.52 7.77
CA ILE A 180 -2.60 12.86 6.61
C ILE A 180 -1.68 14.06 6.92
N ALA A 181 -2.18 15.09 7.61
CA ALA A 181 -1.37 16.24 8.00
C ALA A 181 -0.27 15.86 8.99
N THR A 182 -0.57 15.01 9.99
CA THR A 182 0.44 14.44 10.90
C THR A 182 1.50 13.64 10.15
N ILE A 183 1.11 12.80 9.20
CA ILE A 183 2.10 12.06 8.39
C ILE A 183 2.97 13.01 7.57
N PHE A 184 2.41 14.13 7.09
CA PHE A 184 3.17 15.09 6.30
C PHE A 184 4.17 15.89 7.13
N SER A 185 3.96 16.12 8.42
CA SER A 185 4.97 16.78 9.26
C SER A 185 6.26 15.94 9.35
N GLU A 186 6.15 14.61 9.33
CA GLU A 186 7.31 13.69 9.33
C GLU A 186 7.82 13.36 7.92
N LEU A 187 6.92 13.17 6.95
CA LEU A 187 7.26 12.74 5.60
C LEU A 187 7.91 13.88 4.78
N ALA A 188 7.55 15.13 5.04
CA ALA A 188 7.97 16.29 4.24
C ALA A 188 9.49 16.40 4.13
N GLU A 189 10.24 16.12 5.20
CA GLU A 189 11.71 16.17 5.20
C GLU A 189 12.38 15.21 4.19
N ARG A 190 11.65 14.19 3.74
CA ARG A 190 12.13 13.17 2.80
C ARG A 190 11.72 13.45 1.36
N LEU A 191 10.87 14.45 1.13
CA LEU A 191 10.35 14.76 -0.20
C LEU A 191 11.38 15.50 -1.03
N GLN A 192 11.54 15.08 -2.29
CA GLN A 192 12.34 15.76 -3.29
C GLN A 192 11.44 16.58 -4.21
N SER A 193 11.62 17.90 -4.22
CA SER A 193 10.77 18.87 -4.96
C SER A 193 10.59 18.50 -6.44
N GLU A 194 11.68 18.20 -7.15
CA GLU A 194 11.63 17.86 -8.58
C GLU A 194 10.93 16.53 -8.87
N LYS A 195 11.16 15.53 -8.01
CA LYS A 195 10.50 14.22 -8.14
C LYS A 195 9.01 14.33 -7.85
N LEU A 196 8.63 15.14 -6.86
CA LEU A 196 7.25 15.44 -6.53
C LEU A 196 6.55 16.15 -7.69
N ALA A 197 7.20 17.16 -8.27
CA ALA A 197 6.69 17.88 -9.43
C ALA A 197 6.47 16.95 -10.63
N SER A 198 7.46 16.12 -10.96
CA SER A 198 7.37 15.13 -12.03
C SER A 198 6.20 14.15 -11.83
N LEU A 199 6.08 13.57 -10.64
CA LEU A 199 5.01 12.60 -10.34
C LEU A 199 3.62 13.26 -10.31
N SER A 200 3.51 14.52 -9.88
CA SER A 200 2.23 15.24 -9.81
C SER A 200 1.51 15.35 -11.16
N GLY A 201 2.26 15.28 -12.27
CA GLY A 201 1.72 15.26 -13.64
C GLY A 201 0.78 14.07 -13.89
N ALA A 202 1.03 12.94 -13.21
CA ALA A 202 0.22 11.72 -13.30
C ALA A 202 -1.04 11.74 -12.43
N PHE A 203 -1.32 12.84 -11.73
CA PHE A 203 -2.45 13.00 -10.81
C PHE A 203 -3.41 14.09 -11.28
N GLU A 204 -4.64 14.03 -10.75
CA GLU A 204 -5.66 15.07 -10.93
C GLU A 204 -5.17 16.39 -10.32
N LYS A 205 -5.46 17.54 -10.96
CA LYS A 205 -5.01 18.85 -10.45
C LYS A 205 -5.40 19.08 -8.99
N ALA A 206 -6.61 18.66 -8.62
CA ALA A 206 -7.13 18.76 -7.26
C ALA A 206 -6.22 18.07 -6.21
N VAL A 207 -5.58 16.96 -6.55
CA VAL A 207 -4.65 16.25 -5.65
C VAL A 207 -3.41 17.11 -5.42
N ALA A 208 -2.79 17.61 -6.49
CA ALA A 208 -1.61 18.48 -6.40
C ALA A 208 -1.93 19.80 -5.66
N GLN A 209 -3.11 20.38 -5.89
CA GLN A 209 -3.58 21.59 -5.20
C GLN A 209 -3.69 21.38 -3.69
N ARG A 210 -4.37 20.30 -3.27
CA ARG A 210 -4.51 19.95 -1.84
C ARG A 210 -3.16 19.66 -1.19
N LEU A 211 -2.30 18.89 -1.85
CA LEU A 211 -0.98 18.58 -1.33
C LEU A 211 -0.12 19.85 -1.18
N GLY A 212 -0.14 20.72 -2.18
CA GLY A 212 0.59 22.00 -2.15
C GLY A 212 0.13 22.91 -1.01
N HIS A 213 -1.18 23.02 -0.81
CA HIS A 213 -1.74 23.74 0.34
C HIS A 213 -1.31 23.14 1.68
N LEU A 214 -1.42 21.81 1.83
CA LEU A 214 -1.05 21.12 3.08
C LEU A 214 0.44 21.29 3.41
N LEU A 215 1.33 21.11 2.42
CA LEU A 215 2.77 21.32 2.62
C LEU A 215 3.07 22.78 2.99
N GLY A 216 2.42 23.75 2.34
CA GLY A 216 2.59 25.16 2.67
C GLY A 216 2.14 25.50 4.09
N ARG A 217 1.00 24.96 4.51
CA ARG A 217 0.47 25.12 5.87
C ARG A 217 1.43 24.57 6.93
N LEU A 218 2.09 23.46 6.63
CA LEU A 218 3.07 22.81 7.51
C LEU A 218 4.47 23.46 7.46
N GLY A 219 4.65 24.57 6.72
CA GLY A 219 5.93 25.28 6.61
C GLY A 219 6.87 24.75 5.53
N TYR A 220 6.45 23.79 4.71
CA TYR A 220 7.23 23.15 3.65
C TYR A 220 6.93 23.69 2.25
N SER A 221 6.53 24.96 2.12
CA SER A 221 6.15 25.59 0.84
C SER A 221 7.19 25.41 -0.26
N GLN A 222 8.49 25.46 0.08
CA GLN A 222 9.59 25.33 -0.88
C GLN A 222 9.59 23.98 -1.62
N ILE A 223 9.13 22.91 -0.96
CA ILE A 223 9.03 21.56 -1.55
C ILE A 223 7.96 21.52 -2.66
N ALA A 224 6.93 22.35 -2.54
CA ALA A 224 5.80 22.37 -3.45
C ALA A 224 5.97 23.34 -4.64
N GLU A 225 7.03 24.16 -4.67
CA GLU A 225 7.22 25.20 -5.70
C GLU A 225 7.35 24.63 -7.12
N ALA A 226 8.20 23.61 -7.31
CA ALA A 226 8.36 22.98 -8.62
C ALA A 226 7.05 22.33 -9.09
N MET A 227 6.29 21.73 -8.15
CA MET A 227 4.97 21.18 -8.43
C MET A 227 3.97 22.27 -8.82
N PHE A 228 3.97 23.42 -8.14
CA PHE A 228 3.10 24.56 -8.47
C PHE A 228 3.37 25.07 -9.89
N ALA A 229 4.65 25.24 -10.24
CA ALA A 229 5.08 25.68 -11.57
C ALA A 229 4.62 24.68 -12.64
N ALA A 230 4.87 23.38 -12.45
CA ALA A 230 4.45 22.33 -13.37
C ALA A 230 2.92 22.27 -13.55
N LEU A 231 2.17 22.48 -12.46
CA LEU A 231 0.71 22.47 -12.48
C LEU A 231 0.14 23.68 -13.24
N SER A 232 0.74 24.86 -13.06
CA SER A 232 0.32 26.12 -13.70
C SER A 232 0.46 26.08 -15.22
N LEU A 233 1.46 25.34 -15.74
CA LEU A 233 1.64 25.10 -17.18
C LEU A 233 0.51 24.26 -17.81
N ARG A 234 -0.25 23.51 -17.01
CA ARG A 234 -1.39 22.69 -17.47
C ARG A 234 -2.68 23.52 -17.62
N GLY A 235 -2.61 24.85 -17.56
CA GLY A 235 -3.74 25.76 -17.64
C GLY A 235 -4.38 26.08 -16.28
N PRO A 236 -5.50 26.84 -16.26
CA PRO A 236 -6.05 27.42 -15.04
C PRO A 236 -6.41 26.37 -13.97
N LEU A 237 -6.30 26.79 -12.71
CA LEU A 237 -6.60 25.98 -11.54
C LEU A 237 -8.04 26.27 -11.06
N PRO A 238 -8.95 25.27 -11.06
CA PRO A 238 -10.28 25.44 -10.48
C PRO A 238 -10.18 25.50 -8.94
N TRP A 239 -11.17 26.10 -8.30
CA TRP A 239 -11.30 26.02 -6.85
C TRP A 239 -11.65 24.59 -6.41
N VAL A 240 -10.96 24.07 -5.41
CA VAL A 240 -11.19 22.72 -4.85
C VAL A 240 -11.31 22.76 -3.34
N GLU A 241 -12.19 21.94 -2.77
CA GLU A 241 -12.27 21.75 -1.31
C GLU A 241 -11.06 20.95 -0.82
N LEU A 242 -10.49 21.34 0.33
CA LEU A 242 -9.39 20.63 0.98
C LEU A 242 -9.80 19.20 1.36
N ASP A 243 -10.92 19.05 2.06
CA ASP A 243 -11.55 17.76 2.34
C ASP A 243 -12.66 17.50 1.32
N PRO A 244 -12.52 16.49 0.42
CA PRO A 244 -13.55 16.13 -0.54
C PRO A 244 -14.92 15.82 0.08
N LYS A 245 -14.98 15.38 1.34
CA LYS A 245 -16.25 15.10 2.02
C LYS A 245 -17.09 16.35 2.27
N GLN A 246 -16.43 17.51 2.35
CA GLN A 246 -17.08 18.79 2.60
C GLN A 246 -17.55 19.48 1.30
N ALA A 247 -17.26 18.88 0.14
CA ALA A 247 -17.78 19.30 -1.16
C ALA A 247 -19.27 18.96 -1.38
N GLY A 248 -19.95 18.44 -0.34
CA GLY A 248 -21.37 18.14 -0.35
C GLY A 248 -22.27 19.38 -0.43
N ASP A 249 -23.57 19.17 -0.17
CA ASP A 249 -24.62 20.20 -0.29
C ASP A 249 -24.21 21.53 0.39
N PRO A 250 -24.12 22.64 -0.36
CA PRO A 250 -23.71 23.95 0.16
C PRO A 250 -24.51 24.41 1.37
N ASP A 251 -25.77 24.00 1.47
CA ASP A 251 -26.67 24.39 2.56
C ASP A 251 -26.30 23.74 3.90
N PHE A 252 -25.55 22.64 3.87
CA PHE A 252 -25.10 21.91 5.05
C PHE A 252 -23.60 22.00 5.31
N SER A 253 -22.85 22.63 4.39
CA SER A 253 -21.40 22.79 4.55
C SER A 253 -21.06 24.03 5.39
N PRO A 254 -20.20 23.91 6.42
CA PRO A 254 -19.79 25.06 7.22
C PRO A 254 -19.12 26.12 6.35
N PRO A 255 -19.25 27.42 6.67
CA PRO A 255 -18.63 28.47 5.87
C PRO A 255 -17.10 28.24 5.77
N PRO A 256 -16.46 28.60 4.64
CA PRO A 256 -15.01 28.52 4.51
C PRO A 256 -14.32 29.33 5.62
N SER A 257 -13.40 28.68 6.34
CA SER A 257 -12.53 29.33 7.31
C SER A 257 -11.36 30.03 6.63
N GLU A 258 -10.91 29.50 5.48
CA GLU A 258 -9.75 30.01 4.75
C GLU A 258 -9.91 29.72 3.25
N ARG A 259 -9.35 30.62 2.42
CA ARG A 259 -9.22 30.43 0.97
C ARG A 259 -7.77 30.66 0.58
N ASP A 260 -7.11 29.61 0.12
CA ASP A 260 -5.78 29.70 -0.45
C ASP A 260 -5.88 30.10 -1.92
N GLU A 261 -5.61 31.37 -2.21
CA GLU A 261 -5.68 31.90 -3.58
C GLU A 261 -4.62 31.33 -4.51
N ARG A 262 -3.46 30.96 -3.97
CA ARG A 262 -2.34 30.42 -4.74
C ARG A 262 -2.70 29.03 -5.25
N TRP A 263 -3.06 28.13 -4.35
CA TRP A 263 -3.42 26.75 -4.70
C TRP A 263 -4.88 26.60 -5.12
N ARG A 264 -5.70 27.65 -5.01
CA ARG A 264 -7.15 27.65 -5.25
C ARG A 264 -7.85 26.59 -4.39
N VAL A 265 -7.52 26.56 -3.10
CA VAL A 265 -8.08 25.60 -2.13
C VAL A 265 -9.02 26.30 -1.17
N ILE A 266 -10.23 25.75 -1.01
CA ILE A 266 -11.21 26.16 -0.01
C ILE A 266 -11.02 25.27 1.21
N VAL A 267 -10.84 25.90 2.37
CA VAL A 267 -10.69 25.20 3.66
C VAL A 267 -11.89 25.59 4.51
N ARG A 268 -12.66 24.61 4.97
CA ARG A 268 -13.75 24.83 5.93
C ARG A 268 -13.41 24.33 7.33
N ARG A 269 -12.58 23.28 7.39
CA ARG A 269 -11.93 22.83 8.62
C ARG A 269 -10.44 22.66 8.36
N PRO A 270 -9.57 23.40 9.05
CA PRO A 270 -8.14 23.13 8.97
C PRO A 270 -7.81 21.77 9.59
N PRO A 271 -6.81 21.04 9.06
CA PRO A 271 -6.35 19.83 9.72
C PRO A 271 -5.71 20.15 11.07
N GLU A 272 -5.96 19.28 12.04
CA GLU A 272 -5.24 19.25 13.31
C GLU A 272 -4.10 18.24 13.17
N VAL A 273 -2.90 18.64 13.59
CA VAL A 273 -1.69 17.80 13.58
C VAL A 273 -1.49 17.32 15.00
N ASP A 274 -1.40 16.00 15.16
CA ASP A 274 -1.06 15.40 16.44
C ASP A 274 0.44 15.63 16.72
N GLU A 275 0.77 16.07 17.93
CA GLU A 275 2.16 16.17 18.43
C GLU A 275 2.71 14.82 18.92
#